data_AF-A0A2V5L5D3-F1
#
_entry.id   AF-A0A2V5L5D3-F1
#
_cell.length_a   1.000
_cell.length_b   1.000
_cell.length_c   1.000
_cell.angle_alpha   90.00
_cell.angle_beta   90.00
_cell.angle_gamma   90.00
#
_symmetry.space_group_name_H-M   'P 1'
#
loop_
_entity.id
_entity.type
_entity.pdbx_description
1 polymer ?
#
loop_
_entity_poly.entity_id
_entity_poly.type
_entity_poly.pdbx_seq_one_letter_code
_entity_poly.pdbx_strand_id
1 'polypeptide(L)' 'MSTATAKLLSEFEALPIEEKQEFVREVIQHLPPWDSGLLNDDVAADAGDALAGMLDEEERAS' A
#
# COMPACT_ATOMS: atom_id res chain seq x y z
N MET A 1 -5.19 21.72 -1.37
CA MET A 1 -3.83 21.17 -1.47
C MET A 1 -2.84 22.33 -1.58
N SER A 2 -1.68 22.26 -0.94
CA SER A 2 -0.65 23.30 -1.08
C SER A 2 -0.06 23.27 -2.51
N THR A 3 0.32 24.43 -3.04
CA THR A 3 1.04 24.54 -4.32
C THR A 3 2.35 23.75 -4.33
N ALA A 4 3.04 23.67 -3.19
CA ALA A 4 4.24 22.85 -3.05
C ALA A 4 3.95 21.35 -3.20
N THR A 5 2.85 20.87 -2.60
CA THR A 5 2.43 19.47 -2.70
C THR A 5 2.02 19.10 -4.12
N ALA A 6 1.32 19.99 -4.82
CA ALA A 6 0.93 19.77 -6.21
C ALA A 6 2.14 19.69 -7.15
N LYS A 7 3.14 20.55 -6.93
CA LYS A 7 4.39 20.54 -7.70
C LYS A 7 5.19 19.25 -7.47
N LEU A 8 5.34 18.82 -6.22
CA LEU A 8 6.05 17.60 -5.87
C LEU A 8 5.40 16.36 -6.52
N LEU A 9 4.06 16.28 -6.49
CA LEU A 9 3.33 15.18 -7.12
C LEU A 9 3.55 15.16 -8.63
N SER A 10 3.46 16.32 -9.28
CA SER A 10 3.70 16.44 -10.72
C SER A 10 5.13 16.04 -11.12
N GLU A 11 6.14 16.37 -10.30
CA GLU A 11 7.52 15.96 -10.57
C GLU A 11 7.70 14.46 -10.38
N PHE A 12 7.12 13.88 -9.32
CA PHE A 12 7.12 12.43 -9.11
C PHE A 12 6.44 11.67 -10.26
N GLU A 13 5.29 12.14 -10.73
CA GLU A 13 4.56 11.51 -11.84
C GLU A 13 5.32 11.53 -13.17
N ALA A 14 6.22 12.49 -13.37
CA ALA A 14 7.05 12.59 -14.57
C ALA A 14 8.26 11.64 -14.57
N LEU A 15 8.62 11.05 -13.42
CA LEU A 15 9.78 10.16 -13.31
C LEU A 15 9.59 8.83 -14.07
N PRO A 16 10.70 8.23 -14.57
CA PRO A 16 10.73 6.83 -15.02
C PRO A 16 10.25 5.87 -13.93
N ILE A 17 9.74 4.70 -14.33
CA ILE A 17 9.14 3.76 -13.38
C ILE A 17 10.17 3.21 -12.38
N GLU A 18 11.42 3.04 -12.81
CA GLU A 18 12.53 2.59 -11.98
C GLU A 18 12.85 3.62 -10.88
N GLU A 19 12.85 4.91 -11.23
CA GLU A 19 13.10 6.01 -10.29
C GLU A 19 11.93 6.18 -9.30
N LYS A 20 10.69 5.99 -9.77
CA LYS A 20 9.52 5.97 -8.88
C LYS A 20 9.59 4.85 -7.86
N GLN A 21 9.99 3.66 -8.28
CA GLN A 21 10.14 2.50 -7.39
C GLN A 21 11.20 2.76 -6.32
N GLU A 22 12.33 3.34 -6.71
CA GLU A 22 13.40 3.67 -5.77
C GLU A 22 12.98 4.77 -4.78
N PHE A 23 12.30 5.82 -5.26
CA PHE A 23 11.73 6.84 -4.39
C PHE A 23 10.76 6.26 -3.37
N VAL A 24 9.83 5.39 -3.79
CA VAL A 24 8.87 4.75 -2.89
C VAL A 24 9.59 3.84 -1.87
N ARG A 25 10.61 3.09 -2.29
CA ARG A 25 11.42 2.25 -1.42
C ARG A 25 12.06 3.09 -0.30
N GLU A 26 12.72 4.19 -0.66
CA GLU A 26 13.38 5.07 0.29
C GLU A 26 12.38 5.73 1.26
N VAL A 27 11.23 6.18 0.75
CA VAL A 27 10.15 6.72 1.59
C VAL A 27 9.69 5.67 2.61
N ILE A 28 9.42 4.44 2.19
CA ILE A 28 8.97 3.38 3.10
C ILE A 28 10.03 3.05 4.17
N GLN A 29 11.32 3.03 3.80
CA GLN A 29 12.40 2.76 4.75
C GLN A 29 12.57 3.84 5.82
N HIS A 30 12.25 5.09 5.47
CA HIS A 30 12.41 6.25 6.36
C HIS A 30 11.13 6.63 7.10
N LEU A 31 9.99 6.06 6.71
CA LEU A 31 8.77 6.19 7.47
C LEU A 31 8.93 5.47 8.82
N PRO A 32 8.33 6.01 9.89
CA PRO A 32 8.21 5.26 11.13
C PRO A 32 7.57 3.89 10.84
N PRO A 33 7.87 2.86 11.65
CA PRO A 33 7.19 1.57 11.53
C PRO A 33 5.71 1.81 11.36
N TRP A 34 5.14 1.24 10.30
CA TRP A 34 3.73 1.42 10.00
C TRP A 34 2.94 0.94 11.21
N ASP A 35 2.40 1.87 11.99
CA ASP A 35 1.56 1.53 13.13
C ASP A 35 0.22 1.09 12.56
N SER A 36 0.05 -0.22 12.40
CA SER A 36 -1.24 -0.82 12.06
C SER A 36 -2.31 -0.57 13.14
N GLY A 37 -1.93 0.06 14.27
CA GLY A 37 -2.69 0.03 15.50
C GLY A 37 -2.62 -1.36 16.14
N LEU A 38 -3.41 -1.54 17.21
CA LEU A 38 -3.62 -2.85 17.81
C LEU A 38 -4.33 -3.76 16.80
N LEU A 39 -3.56 -4.67 16.19
CA LEU A 39 -4.11 -5.85 15.53
C LEU A 39 -4.68 -6.75 16.62
N ASN A 40 -5.99 -6.66 16.87
CA ASN A 40 -6.69 -7.59 17.74
C ASN A 40 -7.07 -8.85 16.96
N ASP A 41 -7.43 -9.90 17.70
CA ASP A 41 -7.76 -11.20 17.11
C ASP A 41 -8.95 -11.10 16.12
N ASP A 42 -9.88 -10.18 16.37
CA ASP A 42 -11.04 -9.93 15.50
C ASP A 42 -10.61 -9.40 14.11
N VAL A 43 -9.70 -8.43 14.06
CA VAL A 43 -9.17 -7.89 12.79
C VAL A 43 -8.40 -8.95 12.00
N ALA A 44 -7.68 -9.83 12.69
CA ALA A 44 -6.98 -10.94 12.05
C ALA A 44 -7.96 -11.99 11.50
N ALA A 45 -9.03 -12.29 12.23
CA ALA A 45 -10.09 -13.21 11.80
C ALA A 45 -10.83 -12.66 10.56
N ASP A 46 -11.25 -11.39 10.59
CA ASP A 46 -11.94 -10.73 9.47
C ASP A 46 -11.07 -10.70 8.20
N ALA A 47 -9.77 -10.40 8.34
CA ALA A 47 -8.83 -10.43 7.23
C ALA A 47 -8.63 -11.85 6.67
N GLY A 48 -8.62 -12.86 7.54
CA GLY A 48 -8.55 -14.27 7.16
C GLY A 48 -9.78 -14.73 6.36
N ASP A 49 -10.97 -14.39 6.84
CA ASP A 49 -12.24 -14.70 6.17
C ASP A 49 -12.32 -14.03 4.78
N ALA A 50 -11.90 -12.77 4.69
CA ALA A 50 -11.84 -12.04 3.41
C ALA A 50 -10.87 -12.71 2.42
N LEU A 51 -9.68 -13.11 2.86
CA LEU A 51 -8.70 -13.81 2.03
C LEU A 51 -9.23 -15.18 1.56
N ALA A 52 -9.83 -15.95 2.47
CA ALA A 52 -10.42 -17.24 2.12
C ALA A 52 -11.48 -17.08 1.04
N GLY A 53 -12.38 -16.11 1.18
CA GLY A 53 -13.40 -15.80 0.16
C GLY A 53 -12.80 -15.46 -1.22
N MET A 54 -11.71 -14.69 -1.27
CA MET A 54 -11.04 -14.35 -2.52
C MET A 54 -10.43 -15.57 -3.22
N LEU A 55 -9.79 -16.47 -2.46
CA LEU A 55 -9.21 -17.70 -3.00
C LEU A 55 -10.28 -18.67 -3.51
N ASP A 56 -11.39 -18.75 -2.78
CA ASP A 56 -12.57 -19.52 -3.14
C ASP A 56 -13.23 -19.04 -4.45
N GLU A 57 -13.23 -17.72 -4.69
CA GLU A 57 -13.71 -17.12 -5.94
C GLU A 57 -12.74 -17.42 -7.10
N GLU A 58 -11.43 -17.31 -6.85
CA GLU A 58 -10.38 -17.61 -7.83
C GLU A 58 -10.41 -19.10 -8.25
N GLU A 59 -10.59 -20.03 -7.31
CA GLU A 59 -10.70 -21.46 -7.60
C GLU A 59 -11.95 -21.78 -8.44
N ARG A 60 -13.08 -21.10 -8.19
CA ARG A 60 -14.31 -21.27 -8.97
C ARG A 60 -14.26 -20.63 -10.36
N ALA A 61 -13.38 -19.65 -10.57
CA ALA A 61 -13.21 -18.96 -11.84
C ALA A 61 -12.21 -19.64 -12.81
N SER A 62 -11.57 -20.73 -12.38
CA SER A 62 -10.57 -21.55 -13.10
C SER A 62 -11.22 -22.79 -13.73
#